data_AF-G0U0F6-F1
#
_entry.id   AF-G0U0F6-F1
#
_cell.length_a   1.000
_cell.length_b   1.000
_cell.length_c   1.000
_cell.angle_alpha   90.00
_cell.angle_beta   90.00
_cell.angle_gamma   90.00
#
_symmetry.space_group_name_H-M   'P 1'
#
loop_
_entity.id
_entity.type
_entity.pdbx_description
1 polymer ?
#
loop_
_entity_poly.entity_id
_entity_poly.type
_entity_poly.pdbx_seq_one_letter_code
_entity_poly.pdbx_strand_id
1 'polypeptide(L)'
;MTCGTLVLLRDSCSAIYLLEEVRKQTLCAESNCSNSVCESLADYVLCALTPQSIISLSEAQMNDFGEAEEGGEAVLVDRAQLYTHTCPNGSTLQMQVLYIGNSPILGVKCFVALPLSSGRVLHDLCGAWARYAHFEQARQCAAGFRLAMLQTIGGGWASLKQAERAMECALKLHTTATSINDTATQRKCRAFVGWAHLWSGDVKRAVDIFKREKEVARIERDDVHERRCTSALHHAAYMANKLRGEAKQGWSSPLPVSWVDIFTDASA
;
A
#
# COMPACT_ATOMS: atom_id res chain seq x y z
N MET A 1 -40.66 -17.95 -7.16
CA MET A 1 -39.68 -17.05 -7.80
C MET A 1 -38.79 -16.49 -6.69
N THR A 2 -37.53 -16.16 -6.97
CA THR A 2 -36.60 -15.56 -5.99
C THR A 2 -36.85 -14.06 -5.94
N CYS A 3 -37.37 -13.56 -4.82
CA CYS A 3 -37.76 -12.15 -4.68
C CYS A 3 -36.68 -11.32 -3.97
N GLY A 4 -35.72 -11.97 -3.30
CA GLY A 4 -34.57 -11.31 -2.67
C GLY A 4 -33.41 -12.27 -2.44
N THR A 5 -32.25 -11.70 -2.13
CA THR A 5 -31.01 -12.44 -1.84
C THR A 5 -30.39 -11.92 -0.55
N LEU A 6 -30.20 -12.83 0.41
CA LEU A 6 -29.48 -12.57 1.66
C LEU A 6 -28.05 -13.10 1.54
N VAL A 7 -27.08 -12.21 1.69
CA VAL A 7 -25.66 -12.51 1.58
C VAL A 7 -25.03 -12.53 2.96
N LEU A 8 -24.44 -13.67 3.34
CA LEU A 8 -23.58 -13.77 4.51
C LEU A 8 -22.15 -13.57 4.08
N LEU A 9 -21.52 -12.47 4.50
CA LEU A 9 -20.13 -12.19 4.16
C LEU A 9 -19.16 -13.01 5.02
N ARG A 10 -18.08 -13.44 4.38
CA ARG A 10 -17.03 -14.25 5.03
C ARG A 10 -16.28 -13.48 6.10
N ASP A 11 -16.14 -12.17 5.93
CA ASP A 11 -15.52 -11.30 6.93
C ASP A 11 -16.52 -10.26 7.44
N SER A 12 -16.50 -10.05 8.76
CA SER A 12 -17.31 -9.05 9.45
C SER A 12 -16.94 -7.61 9.07
N CYS A 13 -15.71 -7.38 8.59
CA CYS A 13 -15.21 -6.04 8.25
C CYS A 13 -15.91 -5.46 7.02
N SER A 14 -16.11 -6.26 5.99
CA SER A 14 -16.82 -5.89 4.76
C SER A 14 -18.28 -5.62 5.06
N ALA A 15 -18.90 -6.41 5.94
CA ALA A 15 -20.28 -6.18 6.37
C ALA A 15 -20.44 -4.84 7.12
N ILE A 16 -19.49 -4.49 8.00
CA ILE A 16 -19.47 -3.21 8.71
C ILE A 16 -19.18 -2.04 7.77
N TYR A 17 -18.23 -2.20 6.84
CA TYR A 17 -17.94 -1.19 5.82
C TYR A 17 -19.18 -0.84 4.99
N LEU A 18 -19.91 -1.86 4.53
CA LEU A 18 -21.15 -1.66 3.78
C LEU A 18 -22.22 -0.96 4.63
N LEU A 19 -22.33 -1.30 5.91
CA LEU A 19 -23.25 -0.61 6.83
C LEU A 19 -22.91 0.89 6.94
N GLU A 20 -21.64 1.23 7.12
CA GLU A 20 -21.21 2.62 7.22
C GLU A 20 -21.39 3.38 5.90
N GLU A 21 -21.10 2.74 4.76
CA GLU A 21 -21.30 3.37 3.46
C GLU A 21 -22.78 3.60 3.18
N VAL A 22 -23.65 2.61 3.45
CA VAL A 22 -25.10 2.74 3.32
C VAL A 22 -25.65 3.85 4.24
N ARG A 23 -25.19 3.93 5.49
CA ARG A 23 -25.55 5.02 6.43
C ARG A 23 -25.10 6.40 5.95
N LYS A 24 -23.92 6.49 5.36
CA LYS A 24 -23.42 7.75 4.82
C LYS A 24 -24.32 8.24 3.68
N GLN A 25 -24.77 7.34 2.82
CA GLN A 25 -25.64 7.68 1.70
C GLN A 25 -27.07 8.04 2.15
N THR A 26 -27.59 7.44 3.23
CA THR A 26 -28.89 7.82 3.80
C THR A 26 -28.88 9.17 4.49
N LEU A 27 -27.77 9.51 5.17
CA LEU A 27 -27.62 10.83 5.79
C LEU A 27 -27.46 11.96 4.77
N CYS A 28 -27.03 11.63 3.55
CA CYS A 28 -26.89 12.57 2.43
C CYS A 28 -28.14 12.68 1.53
N ALA A 29 -29.33 12.28 2.02
CA ALA A 29 -30.59 12.11 1.28
C ALA A 29 -31.25 13.41 0.72
N GLU A 30 -30.47 14.25 0.05
CA GLU A 30 -30.94 15.23 -0.93
C GLU A 30 -30.40 14.84 -2.31
N SER A 31 -30.98 13.82 -2.97
CA SER A 31 -30.96 13.60 -4.45
C SER A 31 -31.05 12.11 -4.86
N ASN A 32 -31.52 11.89 -6.09
CA ASN A 32 -31.48 10.64 -6.87
C ASN A 32 -30.11 9.92 -6.90
N CYS A 33 -29.03 10.55 -6.43
CA CYS A 33 -27.68 9.98 -6.39
C CYS A 33 -27.57 8.80 -5.41
N SER A 34 -28.29 8.85 -4.27
CA SER A 34 -28.23 7.81 -3.22
C SER A 34 -28.69 6.43 -3.72
N ASN A 35 -29.78 6.38 -4.49
CA ASN A 35 -30.30 5.13 -5.06
C ASN A 35 -29.30 4.47 -6.02
N SER A 36 -28.65 5.24 -6.89
CA SER A 36 -27.66 4.72 -7.85
C SER A 36 -26.41 4.13 -7.18
N VAL A 37 -25.99 4.69 -6.05
CA VAL A 37 -24.88 4.18 -5.25
C VAL A 37 -25.28 2.88 -4.54
N CYS A 38 -26.49 2.81 -3.99
CA CYS A 38 -27.04 1.60 -3.37
C CYS A 38 -27.19 0.44 -4.37
N GLU A 39 -27.60 0.71 -5.61
CA GLU A 39 -27.65 -0.29 -6.69
C GLU A 39 -26.24 -0.79 -7.05
N SER A 40 -25.28 0.13 -7.20
CA SER A 40 -23.87 -0.21 -7.46
C SER A 40 -23.26 -1.02 -6.31
N LEU A 41 -23.62 -0.72 -5.06
CA LEU A 41 -23.21 -1.46 -3.89
C LEU A 41 -23.81 -2.86 -3.87
N ALA A 42 -25.10 -3.01 -4.20
CA ALA A 42 -25.75 -4.32 -4.29
C ALA A 42 -25.05 -5.24 -5.32
N ASP A 43 -24.71 -4.69 -6.49
CA ASP A 43 -23.93 -5.41 -7.51
C ASP A 43 -22.51 -5.75 -7.01
N TYR A 44 -21.84 -4.80 -6.34
CA TYR A 44 -20.52 -5.05 -5.75
C TYR A 44 -20.55 -6.18 -4.71
N VAL A 45 -21.57 -6.23 -3.84
CA VAL A 45 -21.74 -7.31 -2.86
C VAL A 45 -21.95 -8.66 -3.54
N LEU A 46 -22.82 -8.72 -4.55
CA LEU A 46 -23.19 -9.97 -5.20
C LEU A 46 -22.10 -10.49 -6.15
N CYS A 47 -21.32 -9.60 -6.77
CA CYS A 47 -20.37 -9.97 -7.81
C CYS A 47 -18.89 -9.93 -7.36
N ALA A 48 -18.52 -9.08 -6.39
CA ALA A 48 -17.12 -8.84 -6.06
C ALA A 48 -16.71 -9.29 -4.65
N LEU A 49 -17.62 -9.22 -3.67
CA LEU A 49 -17.32 -9.73 -2.33
C LEU A 49 -17.35 -11.26 -2.30
N THR A 50 -16.63 -11.86 -1.35
CA THR A 50 -16.63 -13.32 -1.17
C THR A 50 -17.70 -13.74 -0.17
N PRO A 51 -18.89 -14.19 -0.62
CA PRO A 51 -19.92 -14.66 0.28
C PRO A 51 -19.48 -15.97 0.93
N GLN A 52 -19.71 -16.09 2.24
CA GLN A 52 -19.66 -17.37 2.94
C GLN A 52 -20.86 -18.23 2.55
N SER A 53 -22.03 -17.62 2.42
CA SER A 53 -23.23 -18.25 1.89
C SER A 53 -24.16 -17.21 1.27
N ILE A 54 -24.98 -17.66 0.32
CA ILE A 54 -26.03 -16.88 -0.31
C ILE A 54 -27.34 -17.64 -0.07
N ILE A 55 -28.33 -16.94 0.48
CA ILE A 55 -29.65 -17.49 0.78
C ILE A 55 -30.66 -16.77 -0.12
N SER A 56 -31.34 -17.54 -0.97
CA SER A 56 -32.43 -17.00 -1.80
C SER A 56 -33.71 -16.90 -0.97
N LEU A 57 -34.31 -15.71 -0.96
CA LEU A 57 -35.53 -15.43 -0.21
C LEU A 57 -36.75 -15.59 -1.13
N SER A 58 -37.76 -16.30 -0.64
CA SER A 58 -39.07 -16.39 -1.27
C SER A 58 -39.94 -15.16 -0.96
N GLU A 59 -41.00 -14.97 -1.73
CA GLU A 59 -41.95 -13.86 -1.55
C GLU A 59 -42.57 -13.84 -0.14
N ALA A 60 -42.89 -15.01 0.43
CA ALA A 60 -43.40 -15.10 1.80
C ALA A 60 -42.38 -14.64 2.85
N GLN A 61 -41.09 -14.94 2.64
CA GLN A 61 -40.01 -14.49 3.52
C GLN A 61 -39.69 -13.01 3.34
N MET A 62 -39.94 -12.47 2.14
CA MET A 62 -39.79 -11.04 1.87
C MET A 62 -40.82 -10.19 2.62
N ASN A 63 -42.02 -10.73 2.85
CA ASN A 63 -43.07 -10.05 3.62
C ASN A 63 -42.70 -9.89 5.11
N ASP A 64 -41.84 -10.76 5.65
CA ASP A 64 -41.34 -10.65 7.04
C ASP A 64 -40.40 -9.45 7.23
N PHE A 65 -39.82 -8.90 6.15
CA PHE A 65 -38.96 -7.70 6.20
C PHE A 65 -39.75 -6.38 6.15
N GLY A 66 -41.09 -6.45 6.18
CA GLY A 66 -42.02 -5.32 6.09
C GLY A 66 -42.19 -4.83 4.66
N GLU A 67 -43.43 -4.53 4.27
CA GLU A 67 -43.74 -3.86 3.00
C GLU A 67 -42.99 -2.52 2.96
N ALA A 68 -42.07 -2.38 2.00
CA ALA A 68 -41.70 -1.06 1.53
C ALA A 68 -42.98 -0.45 0.96
N GLU A 69 -43.60 0.49 1.66
CA GLU A 69 -44.78 1.20 1.16
C GLU A 69 -44.50 1.66 -0.28
N GLU A 70 -45.37 1.28 -1.21
CA GLU A 70 -45.30 1.55 -2.65
C GLU A 70 -45.38 3.06 -3.02
N GLY A 71 -44.99 3.98 -2.12
CA GLY A 71 -45.08 5.41 -2.36
C GLY A 71 -44.13 6.31 -1.57
N GLY A 72 -43.13 5.77 -0.85
CA GLY A 72 -42.24 6.60 -0.02
C GLY A 72 -40.79 6.11 -0.05
N GLU A 73 -39.96 6.75 -0.86
CA GLU A 73 -38.51 6.60 -0.82
C GLU A 73 -37.95 6.88 0.60
N ALA A 74 -36.97 6.07 1.02
CA ALA A 74 -35.99 6.35 2.07
C ALA A 74 -36.23 5.92 3.55
N VAL A 75 -37.21 5.08 3.90
CA VAL A 75 -37.40 4.71 5.35
C VAL A 75 -36.74 3.39 5.79
N LEU A 76 -36.38 2.48 4.87
CA LEU A 76 -35.87 1.14 5.24
C LEU A 76 -34.34 1.03 5.43
N VAL A 77 -33.60 2.08 5.10
CA VAL A 77 -32.14 1.97 4.93
C VAL A 77 -31.36 2.19 6.25
N ASP A 78 -32.02 2.68 7.31
CA ASP A 78 -31.35 3.05 8.57
C ASP A 78 -31.51 2.02 9.71
N ARG A 79 -32.37 1.00 9.56
CA ARG A 79 -32.62 0.01 10.62
C ARG A 79 -32.30 -1.40 10.17
N ALA A 80 -31.20 -1.93 10.69
CA ALA A 80 -30.88 -3.33 10.52
C ALA A 80 -31.91 -4.19 11.28
N GLN A 81 -32.61 -5.06 10.55
CA GLN A 81 -33.74 -5.85 11.04
C GLN A 81 -33.28 -7.21 11.56
N LEU A 82 -34.01 -7.76 12.53
CA LEU A 82 -33.71 -9.11 13.05
C LEU A 82 -34.43 -10.15 12.20
N TYR A 83 -33.68 -10.97 11.47
CA TYR A 83 -34.18 -12.08 10.69
C TYR A 83 -33.91 -13.40 11.41
N THR A 84 -34.92 -14.27 11.51
CA THR A 84 -34.75 -15.62 12.07
C THR A 84 -34.82 -16.65 10.94
N HIS A 85 -33.71 -17.35 10.71
CA HIS A 85 -33.64 -18.43 9.74
C HIS A 85 -33.73 -19.79 10.44
N THR A 86 -34.72 -20.59 10.07
CA THR A 86 -34.86 -21.96 10.57
C THR A 86 -34.08 -22.89 9.66
N CYS A 87 -32.98 -23.44 10.17
CA CYS A 87 -32.17 -24.39 9.42
C CYS A 87 -32.88 -25.76 9.27
N PRO A 88 -32.51 -26.58 8.26
CA PRO A 88 -33.12 -27.89 8.01
C PRO A 88 -33.01 -28.89 9.18
N ASN A 89 -32.05 -28.67 10.07
CA ASN A 89 -31.82 -29.46 11.28
C ASN A 89 -32.71 -29.01 12.46
N GLY A 90 -33.60 -28.03 12.27
CA GLY A 90 -34.49 -27.50 13.30
C GLY A 90 -33.88 -26.41 14.20
N SER A 91 -32.61 -26.03 14.01
CA SER A 91 -32.01 -24.92 14.77
C SER A 91 -32.43 -23.57 14.18
N THR A 92 -32.78 -22.61 15.03
CA THR A 92 -33.07 -21.23 14.63
C THR A 92 -31.82 -20.37 14.76
N LEU A 93 -31.46 -19.67 13.67
CA LEU A 93 -30.40 -18.68 13.64
C LEU A 93 -31.02 -17.30 13.58
N GLN A 94 -30.74 -16.47 14.57
CA GLN A 94 -31.04 -15.03 14.50
C GLN A 94 -29.88 -14.32 13.83
N MET A 95 -30.19 -13.46 12.86
CA MET A 95 -29.26 -12.65 12.08
C MET A 95 -29.76 -11.22 12.08
N GLN A 96 -28.87 -10.24 12.27
CA GLN A 96 -29.22 -8.85 11.99
C GLN A 96 -28.95 -8.61 10.52
N VAL A 97 -29.89 -8.02 9.78
CA VAL A 97 -29.84 -7.92 8.32
C VAL A 97 -30.02 -6.48 7.91
N LEU A 98 -29.18 -6.02 6.98
CA LEU A 98 -29.23 -4.69 6.40
C LEU A 98 -29.66 -4.79 4.93
N TYR A 99 -30.63 -3.98 4.53
CA TYR A 99 -30.96 -3.79 3.12
C TYR A 99 -29.95 -2.84 2.47
N ILE A 100 -29.35 -3.25 1.36
CA ILE A 100 -28.33 -2.45 0.64
C ILE A 100 -28.95 -1.74 -0.55
N GLY A 101 -29.82 -2.41 -1.30
CA GLY A 101 -30.35 -1.90 -2.55
C GLY A 101 -30.87 -3.02 -3.45
N ASN A 102 -31.37 -2.64 -4.61
CA ASN A 102 -31.75 -3.58 -5.67
C ASN A 102 -30.56 -3.78 -6.60
N SER A 103 -30.25 -5.04 -6.94
CA SER A 103 -29.27 -5.30 -7.99
C SER A 103 -29.94 -5.12 -9.35
N PRO A 104 -29.52 -4.16 -10.20
CA PRO A 104 -30.05 -4.05 -11.56
C PRO A 104 -29.68 -5.25 -12.42
N ILE A 105 -28.56 -5.93 -12.13
CA ILE A 105 -28.10 -7.10 -12.88
C ILE A 105 -29.00 -8.31 -12.65
N LEU A 106 -29.36 -8.58 -11.39
CA LEU A 106 -30.13 -9.78 -11.01
C LEU A 106 -31.62 -9.49 -10.78
N GLY A 107 -32.03 -8.22 -10.72
CA GLY A 107 -33.42 -7.79 -10.50
C GLY A 107 -33.96 -8.18 -9.12
N VAL A 108 -33.09 -8.44 -8.15
CA VAL A 108 -33.46 -8.90 -6.79
C VAL A 108 -33.01 -7.91 -5.72
N LYS A 109 -33.78 -7.84 -4.64
CA LYS A 109 -33.42 -7.07 -3.45
C LYS A 109 -32.21 -7.72 -2.77
N CYS A 110 -31.16 -6.95 -2.46
CA CYS A 110 -29.95 -7.43 -1.81
C CYS A 110 -29.91 -7.05 -0.33
N PHE A 111 -29.73 -8.07 0.51
CA PHE A 111 -29.61 -7.94 1.95
C PHE A 111 -28.27 -8.52 2.41
N VAL A 112 -27.62 -7.89 3.39
CA VAL A 112 -26.39 -8.40 4.01
C VAL A 112 -26.63 -8.71 5.47
N ALA A 113 -26.23 -9.90 5.89
CA ALA A 113 -26.24 -10.29 7.29
C ALA A 113 -25.05 -9.65 8.02
N LEU A 114 -25.36 -8.90 9.07
CA LEU A 114 -24.43 -8.32 10.02
C LEU A 114 -24.11 -9.32 11.14
N PRO A 115 -22.85 -9.36 11.59
CA PRO A 115 -22.43 -10.21 12.70
C PRO A 115 -23.02 -9.70 14.02
N LEU A 116 -23.84 -10.53 14.70
CA LEU A 116 -24.41 -10.18 16.00
C LEU A 116 -23.44 -10.33 17.18
N SER A 117 -22.43 -11.21 17.06
CA SER A 117 -21.49 -11.44 18.15
C SER A 117 -20.30 -10.50 18.03
N SER A 118 -20.12 -9.67 19.06
CA SER A 118 -18.93 -8.83 19.24
C SER A 118 -17.63 -9.65 19.16
N GLY A 119 -17.68 -10.93 19.59
CA GLY A 119 -16.58 -11.88 19.46
C GLY A 119 -16.18 -12.20 18.03
N ARG A 120 -17.13 -12.38 17.09
CA ARG A 120 -16.81 -12.65 15.68
C ARG A 120 -16.23 -11.41 14.99
N VAL A 121 -16.78 -10.24 15.29
CA VAL A 121 -16.27 -8.95 14.79
C VAL A 121 -14.82 -8.75 15.23
N LEU A 122 -14.54 -8.92 16.53
CA LEU A 122 -13.19 -8.79 17.07
C LEU A 122 -12.23 -9.81 16.45
N HIS A 123 -12.65 -11.06 16.30
CA HIS A 123 -11.84 -12.10 15.68
C HIS A 123 -11.48 -11.77 14.22
N ASP A 124 -12.46 -11.35 13.42
CA ASP A 124 -12.23 -11.01 12.02
C ASP A 124 -11.35 -9.78 11.85
N LEU A 125 -11.54 -8.77 12.72
CA LEU A 125 -10.69 -7.58 12.77
C LEU A 125 -9.24 -7.95 13.12
N CYS A 126 -9.04 -8.75 14.19
CA CYS A 126 -7.73 -9.26 14.57
C CYS A 126 -7.09 -10.06 13.42
N GLY A 127 -7.87 -10.90 12.74
CA GLY A 127 -7.41 -11.66 11.58
C GLY A 127 -7.00 -10.77 10.40
N ALA A 128 -7.73 -9.69 10.13
CA ALA A 128 -7.39 -8.72 9.09
C ALA A 128 -6.08 -7.99 9.41
N TRP A 129 -5.94 -7.49 10.65
CA TRP A 129 -4.71 -6.84 11.10
C TRP A 129 -3.50 -7.80 11.12
N ALA A 130 -3.70 -9.06 11.52
CA ALA A 130 -2.64 -10.07 11.48
C ALA A 130 -2.16 -10.34 10.05
N ARG A 131 -3.08 -10.43 9.08
CA ARG A 131 -2.73 -10.58 7.65
C ARG A 131 -1.98 -9.36 7.13
N TYR A 132 -2.43 -8.15 7.47
CA TYR A 132 -1.75 -6.92 7.10
C TYR A 132 -0.33 -6.86 7.68
N ALA A 133 -0.18 -7.15 8.97
CA ALA A 133 1.12 -7.19 9.63
C ALA A 133 2.06 -8.23 9.00
N HIS A 134 1.57 -9.42 8.70
CA HIS A 134 2.34 -10.46 8.02
C HIS A 134 2.78 -10.03 6.62
N PHE A 135 1.88 -9.40 5.85
CA PHE A 135 2.21 -8.87 4.53
C PHE A 135 3.30 -7.79 4.60
N GLU A 136 3.15 -6.82 5.52
CA GLU A 136 4.15 -5.77 5.72
C GLU A 136 5.50 -6.33 6.18
N GLN A 137 5.49 -7.32 7.08
CA GLN A 137 6.72 -7.99 7.51
C GLN A 137 7.40 -8.72 6.34
N ALA A 138 6.65 -9.44 5.52
CA ALA A 138 7.19 -10.13 4.34
C ALA A 138 7.76 -9.14 3.32
N ARG A 139 7.05 -8.01 3.08
CA ARG A 139 7.49 -6.93 2.20
C ARG A 139 8.80 -6.31 2.68
N GLN A 140 8.92 -5.99 3.96
CA GLN A 140 10.14 -5.45 4.56
C GLN A 140 11.30 -6.46 4.53
N CYS A 141 11.02 -7.74 4.80
CA CYS A 141 12.03 -8.80 4.75
C CYS A 141 12.60 -8.98 3.33
N ALA A 142 11.74 -9.06 2.32
CA ALA A 142 12.15 -9.18 0.93
C ALA A 142 12.96 -7.96 0.46
N ALA A 143 12.55 -6.76 0.86
CA ALA A 143 13.32 -5.54 0.60
C ALA A 143 14.68 -5.58 1.30
N GLY A 144 14.75 -6.04 2.56
CA GLY A 144 16.00 -6.19 3.31
C GLY A 144 17.01 -7.11 2.60
N PHE A 145 16.58 -8.27 2.11
CA PHE A 145 17.45 -9.15 1.31
C PHE A 145 17.92 -8.47 0.01
N ARG A 146 17.02 -7.76 -0.67
CA ARG A 146 17.35 -7.01 -1.88
C ARG A 146 18.38 -5.90 -1.60
N LEU A 147 18.26 -5.18 -0.48
CA LEU A 147 19.23 -4.17 -0.06
C LEU A 147 20.62 -4.78 0.18
N ALA A 148 20.70 -5.88 0.94
CA ALA A 148 21.97 -6.56 1.22
C ALA A 148 22.66 -7.07 -0.05
N MET A 149 21.88 -7.66 -0.96
CA MET A 149 22.37 -8.12 -2.26
C MET A 149 22.92 -6.96 -3.09
N LEU A 150 22.16 -5.87 -3.21
CA LEU A 150 22.56 -4.70 -3.99
C LEU A 150 23.80 -3.99 -3.42
N GLN A 151 23.93 -3.92 -2.09
CA GLN A 151 25.14 -3.40 -1.44
C GLN A 151 26.37 -4.26 -1.75
N THR A 152 26.22 -5.58 -1.71
CA THR A 152 27.32 -6.52 -1.97
C THR A 152 27.76 -6.48 -3.42
N ILE A 153 26.80 -6.61 -4.35
CA ILE A 153 27.08 -6.58 -5.80
C ILE A 153 27.58 -5.19 -6.23
N GLY A 154 26.95 -4.13 -5.72
CA GLY A 154 27.37 -2.75 -5.97
C GLY A 154 28.79 -2.47 -5.51
N GLY A 155 29.15 -2.93 -4.30
CA GLY A 155 30.52 -2.88 -3.77
C GLY A 155 31.53 -3.72 -4.58
N GLY A 156 31.09 -4.85 -5.13
CA GLY A 156 31.87 -5.66 -6.07
C GLY A 156 32.19 -4.91 -7.36
N TRP A 157 31.17 -4.36 -8.04
CA TRP A 157 31.37 -3.58 -9.28
C TRP A 157 32.24 -2.34 -9.06
N ALA A 158 32.02 -1.66 -7.94
CA ALA A 158 32.83 -0.57 -7.44
C ALA A 158 34.33 -0.93 -7.37
N SER A 159 34.64 -2.07 -6.74
CA SER A 159 36.01 -2.57 -6.57
C SER A 159 36.67 -2.93 -7.90
N LEU A 160 35.87 -3.38 -8.88
CA LEU A 160 36.30 -3.64 -10.25
C LEU A 160 36.36 -2.38 -11.14
N LYS A 161 36.13 -1.19 -10.57
CA LYS A 161 36.08 0.11 -11.29
C LYS A 161 35.04 0.16 -12.41
N GLN A 162 34.00 -0.67 -12.31
CA GLN A 162 32.86 -0.68 -13.24
C GLN A 162 31.82 0.36 -12.77
N ALA A 163 32.12 1.64 -13.00
CA ALA A 163 31.37 2.76 -12.44
C ALA A 163 29.88 2.74 -12.83
N GLU A 164 29.55 2.42 -14.07
CA GLU A 164 28.15 2.37 -14.56
C GLU A 164 27.31 1.31 -13.83
N ARG A 165 27.85 0.09 -13.66
CA ARG A 165 27.15 -0.99 -12.95
C ARG A 165 27.01 -0.71 -11.46
N ALA A 166 28.03 -0.11 -10.84
CA ALA A 166 27.96 0.34 -9.46
C ALA A 166 26.88 1.42 -9.28
N MET A 167 26.77 2.33 -10.24
CA MET A 167 25.76 3.38 -10.30
C MET A 167 24.34 2.79 -10.41
N GLU A 168 24.12 1.84 -11.33
CA GLU A 168 22.84 1.15 -11.45
C GLU A 168 22.44 0.43 -10.15
N CYS A 169 23.39 -0.21 -9.47
CA CYS A 169 23.14 -0.82 -8.16
C CYS A 169 22.73 0.22 -7.12
N ALA A 170 23.39 1.39 -7.09
CA ALA A 170 23.04 2.48 -6.19
C ALA A 170 21.61 3.02 -6.43
N LEU A 171 21.12 3.09 -7.67
CA LEU A 171 19.73 3.49 -7.98
C LEU A 171 18.73 2.50 -7.43
N LYS A 172 18.96 1.22 -7.73
CA LYS A 172 18.08 0.14 -7.29
C LYS A 172 18.08 0.07 -5.77
N LEU A 173 19.23 0.32 -5.13
CA LEU A 173 19.38 0.35 -3.68
C LEU A 173 18.56 1.50 -3.09
N HIS A 174 18.67 2.71 -3.66
CA HIS A 174 17.89 3.86 -3.21
C HIS A 174 16.39 3.62 -3.34
N THR A 175 15.93 3.19 -4.53
CA THR A 175 14.51 2.92 -4.81
C THR A 175 13.94 1.88 -3.83
N THR A 176 14.71 0.82 -3.55
CA THR A 176 14.29 -0.21 -2.59
C THR A 176 14.22 0.37 -1.17
N ALA A 177 15.20 1.17 -0.76
CA ALA A 177 15.22 1.80 0.57
C ALA A 177 14.08 2.81 0.75
N THR A 178 13.72 3.57 -0.29
CA THR A 178 12.53 4.44 -0.31
C THR A 178 11.25 3.64 -0.12
N SER A 179 11.11 2.48 -0.79
CA SER A 179 9.90 1.67 -0.67
C SER A 179 9.61 1.17 0.76
N ILE A 180 10.64 1.07 1.62
CA ILE A 180 10.50 0.65 3.02
C ILE A 180 10.81 1.76 4.03
N ASN A 181 10.94 3.01 3.58
CA ASN A 181 11.30 4.15 4.43
C ASN A 181 12.62 3.97 5.22
N ASP A 182 13.60 3.23 4.67
CA ASP A 182 14.93 3.10 5.25
C ASP A 182 15.81 4.31 4.88
N THR A 183 15.65 5.39 5.63
CA THR A 183 16.37 6.65 5.44
C THR A 183 17.88 6.49 5.61
N ALA A 184 18.34 5.62 6.51
CA ALA A 184 19.75 5.37 6.73
C ALA A 184 20.41 4.74 5.49
N THR A 185 19.74 3.80 4.82
CA THR A 185 20.23 3.23 3.56
C THR A 185 20.11 4.21 2.40
N GLN A 186 19.07 5.05 2.34
CA GLN A 186 18.96 6.10 1.33
C GLN A 186 20.18 7.04 1.36
N ARG A 187 20.62 7.50 2.55
CA ARG A 187 21.85 8.30 2.71
C ARG A 187 23.10 7.59 2.21
N LYS A 188 23.26 6.30 2.54
CA LYS A 188 24.39 5.49 2.05
C LYS A 188 24.41 5.40 0.52
N CYS A 189 23.25 5.34 -0.14
CA CYS A 189 23.17 5.31 -1.60
C CYS A 189 23.78 6.56 -2.24
N ARG A 190 23.52 7.74 -1.67
CA ARG A 190 24.08 9.01 -2.17
C ARG A 190 25.61 9.04 -2.09
N ALA A 191 26.18 8.47 -1.03
CA ALA A 191 27.63 8.27 -0.97
C ALA A 191 28.14 7.29 -2.04
N PHE A 192 27.44 6.17 -2.30
CA PHE A 192 27.82 5.25 -3.39
C PHE A 192 27.81 5.91 -4.77
N VAL A 193 26.89 6.84 -5.00
CA VAL A 193 26.85 7.65 -6.23
C VAL A 193 28.08 8.55 -6.35
N GLY A 194 28.49 9.20 -5.27
CA GLY A 194 29.74 9.96 -5.23
C GLY A 194 30.96 9.08 -5.58
N TRP A 195 30.99 7.85 -5.08
CA TRP A 195 32.05 6.89 -5.39
C TRP A 195 32.04 6.45 -6.86
N ALA A 196 30.86 6.18 -7.44
CA ALA A 196 30.74 5.85 -8.86
C ALA A 196 31.27 7.00 -9.75
N HIS A 197 30.94 8.25 -9.44
CA HIS A 197 31.51 9.42 -10.12
C HIS A 197 33.03 9.48 -9.98
N LEU A 198 33.55 9.22 -8.77
CA LEU A 198 35.00 9.24 -8.54
C LEU A 198 35.73 8.20 -9.38
N TRP A 199 35.20 6.98 -9.50
CA TRP A 199 35.80 5.93 -10.32
C TRP A 199 35.58 6.12 -11.83
N SER A 200 34.56 6.88 -12.23
CA SER A 200 34.40 7.32 -13.63
C SER A 200 35.36 8.45 -14.03
N GLY A 201 36.10 9.02 -13.07
CA GLY A 201 37.02 10.14 -13.30
C GLY A 201 36.39 11.53 -13.14
N ASP A 202 35.09 11.62 -12.88
CA ASP A 202 34.41 12.88 -12.55
C ASP A 202 34.63 13.25 -11.07
N VAL A 203 35.87 13.61 -10.76
CA VAL A 203 36.29 13.96 -9.39
C VAL A 203 35.53 15.16 -8.86
N LYS A 204 35.19 16.14 -9.72
CA LYS A 204 34.50 17.36 -9.31
C LYS A 204 33.10 17.03 -8.76
N ARG A 205 32.29 16.28 -9.52
CA ARG A 205 30.95 15.89 -9.04
C ARG A 205 31.01 15.01 -7.80
N ALA A 206 31.96 14.07 -7.74
CA ALA A 206 32.15 13.23 -6.56
C ALA A 206 32.39 14.07 -5.29
N VAL A 207 33.28 15.07 -5.37
CA VAL A 207 33.58 15.97 -4.25
C VAL A 207 32.34 16.78 -3.84
N ASP A 208 31.58 17.31 -4.80
CA ASP A 208 30.37 18.09 -4.51
C ASP A 208 29.32 17.24 -3.77
N ILE A 209 29.14 15.98 -4.20
CA ILE A 209 28.24 15.02 -3.53
C ILE A 209 28.73 14.73 -2.11
N PHE A 210 30.01 14.38 -1.94
CA PHE A 210 30.53 14.05 -0.60
C PHE A 210 30.49 15.25 0.37
N LYS A 211 30.69 16.48 -0.12
CA LYS A 211 30.55 17.69 0.71
C LYS A 211 29.11 17.89 1.15
N ARG A 212 28.15 17.74 0.23
CA ARG A 212 26.72 17.87 0.54
C ARG A 212 26.28 16.83 1.57
N GLU A 213 26.58 15.55 1.33
CA GLU A 213 26.21 14.48 2.27
C GLU A 213 26.92 14.61 3.62
N LYS A 214 28.16 15.13 3.65
CA LYS A 214 28.85 15.43 4.91
C LYS A 214 28.09 16.49 5.73
N GLU A 215 27.64 17.57 5.09
CA GLU A 215 26.92 18.62 5.79
C GLU A 215 25.55 18.12 6.29
N VAL A 216 24.85 17.32 5.49
CA VAL A 216 23.61 16.64 5.93
C VAL A 216 23.88 15.74 7.13
N ALA A 217 24.92 14.91 7.08
CA ALA A 217 25.30 14.03 8.19
C ALA A 217 25.58 14.82 9.48
N ARG A 218 26.25 15.96 9.36
CA ARG A 218 26.56 16.85 10.48
C ARG A 218 25.29 17.48 11.07
N ILE A 219 24.35 17.94 10.24
CA ILE A 219 23.06 18.47 10.70
C ILE A 219 22.26 17.40 11.45
N GLU A 220 22.26 16.17 10.95
CA GLU A 220 21.55 15.02 11.53
C GLU A 220 22.29 14.36 12.70
N ARG A 221 23.54 14.79 13.00
CA ARG A 221 24.43 14.16 13.99
C ARG A 221 24.74 12.68 13.72
N ASP A 222 24.85 12.31 12.44
CA ASP A 222 25.27 10.98 11.98
C ASP A 222 26.80 10.93 11.84
N ASP A 223 27.50 10.77 12.96
CA ASP A 223 28.97 10.75 13.04
C ASP A 223 29.59 9.67 12.12
N VAL A 224 28.89 8.54 11.95
CA VAL A 224 29.37 7.42 11.13
C VAL A 224 29.34 7.82 9.66
N HIS A 225 28.26 8.43 9.19
CA HIS A 225 28.14 8.91 7.82
C HIS A 225 29.07 10.09 7.54
N GLU A 226 29.24 11.00 8.49
CA GLU A 226 30.15 12.14 8.36
C GLU A 226 31.61 11.68 8.20
N ARG A 227 32.06 10.70 9.00
CA ARG A 227 33.40 10.12 8.86
C ARG A 227 33.60 9.47 7.50
N ARG A 228 32.59 8.75 6.99
CA ARG A 228 32.65 8.13 5.65
C ARG A 228 32.83 9.18 4.56
N CYS A 229 32.05 10.26 4.61
CA CYS A 229 32.18 11.36 3.64
C CYS A 229 33.54 12.06 3.76
N THR A 230 34.06 12.22 4.98
CA THR A 230 35.40 12.77 5.21
C THR A 230 36.49 11.89 4.59
N SER A 231 36.45 10.58 4.81
CA SER A 231 37.38 9.64 4.16
C SER A 231 37.24 9.65 2.64
N ALA A 232 36.02 9.75 2.11
CA ALA A 232 35.77 9.84 0.68
C ALA A 232 36.36 11.12 0.06
N LEU A 233 36.24 12.26 0.75
CA LEU A 233 36.86 13.53 0.34
C LEU A 233 38.38 13.46 0.34
N HIS A 234 39.00 12.82 1.35
CA HIS A 234 40.45 12.60 1.36
C HIS A 234 40.89 11.74 0.16
N HIS A 235 40.15 10.68 -0.15
CA HIS A 235 40.44 9.83 -1.30
C HIS A 235 40.26 10.58 -2.63
N ALA A 236 39.22 11.41 -2.75
CA ALA A 236 39.00 12.24 -3.92
C ALA A 236 40.12 13.28 -4.13
N ALA A 237 40.61 13.90 -3.06
CA ALA A 237 41.74 14.82 -3.11
C ALA A 237 43.04 14.11 -3.54
N TYR A 238 43.29 12.90 -3.03
CA TYR A 238 44.42 12.07 -3.47
C TYR A 238 44.34 11.76 -4.97
N MET A 239 43.16 11.33 -5.45
CA MET A 239 42.93 11.04 -6.88
C MET A 239 43.09 12.31 -7.75
N ALA A 240 42.60 13.46 -7.31
CA ALA A 240 42.79 14.74 -8.02
C ALA A 240 44.27 15.11 -8.19
N ASN A 241 45.07 14.88 -7.16
CA ASN A 241 46.52 15.14 -7.19
C ASN A 241 47.25 14.14 -8.09
N LYS A 242 46.85 12.86 -8.08
CA LYS A 242 47.40 11.84 -8.99
C LYS A 242 47.12 12.16 -10.46
N LEU A 243 45.88 12.53 -10.78
CA LEU A 243 45.47 12.91 -12.14
C LEU A 243 46.13 14.22 -12.63
N ARG A 244 46.60 15.07 -11.71
CA ARG A 244 47.40 16.26 -12.06
C ARG A 244 48.85 15.92 -12.43
N GLY A 245 49.37 14.79 -11.95
CA GLY A 245 50.72 14.30 -12.26
C GLY A 245 50.80 13.38 -13.48
N GLU A 246 49.71 12.68 -13.81
CA GLU A 246 49.61 11.80 -14.98
C GLU A 246 48.87 12.52 -16.12
N ALA A 247 49.59 12.96 -17.15
CA ALA A 247 48.98 13.58 -18.33
C ALA A 247 47.96 12.62 -18.99
N LYS A 248 46.67 12.98 -18.89
CA LYS A 248 45.49 12.49 -19.63
C LYS A 248 45.71 11.17 -20.39
N GLN A 249 45.56 10.03 -19.72
CA GLN A 249 45.12 8.81 -20.41
C GLN A 249 43.63 8.61 -20.15
N GLY A 250 42.90 8.36 -21.24
CA GLY A 250 41.45 8.44 -21.32
C GLY A 250 40.71 7.51 -20.36
N TRP A 251 39.71 8.06 -19.69
CA TRP A 251 38.70 7.30 -18.98
C TRP A 251 37.32 7.71 -19.49
N SER A 252 36.43 6.73 -19.41
CA SER A 252 35.17 6.52 -20.11
C SER A 252 34.19 7.70 -20.11
N SER A 253 33.24 7.63 -21.05
CA SER A 253 32.13 8.57 -21.25
C SER A 253 31.47 9.04 -19.94
N PRO A 254 31.08 10.33 -19.85
CA PRO A 254 30.47 10.88 -18.65
C PRO A 254 29.20 10.10 -18.28
N LEU A 255 29.07 9.75 -16.99
CA LEU A 255 27.88 9.12 -16.44
C LEU A 255 26.63 10.01 -16.67
N PRO A 256 25.44 9.42 -16.86
CA PRO A 256 24.21 10.17 -17.14
C PRO A 256 23.92 11.22 -16.07
N VAL A 257 23.48 12.40 -16.52
CA VAL A 257 23.29 13.63 -15.72
C VAL A 257 22.06 13.58 -14.80
N SER A 258 21.15 12.62 -15.01
CA SER A 258 19.81 12.54 -14.38
C SER A 258 19.79 12.24 -12.87
N TRP A 259 20.94 12.17 -12.22
CA TRP A 259 21.04 11.81 -10.80
C TRP A 259 20.79 12.95 -9.84
N VAL A 260 20.98 14.20 -10.29
CA VAL A 260 20.65 15.38 -9.48
C VAL A 260 19.15 15.39 -9.20
N ASP A 261 18.33 15.12 -10.23
CA ASP A 261 16.87 15.16 -10.16
C ASP A 261 16.27 14.08 -9.22
N ILE A 262 16.94 12.93 -9.07
CA ILE A 262 16.45 11.82 -8.20
C ILE A 262 16.58 12.15 -6.71
N PHE A 263 17.48 13.09 -6.34
CA PHE A 263 17.82 13.39 -4.95
C PHE A 263 17.59 14.85 -4.54
N THR A 264 17.18 15.72 -5.46
CA THR A 264 16.80 17.11 -5.15
C THR A 264 15.40 17.23 -4.55
N ASP A 265 14.54 16.22 -4.69
CA ASP A 265 13.13 16.30 -4.26
C ASP A 265 12.87 15.91 -2.80
N ALA A 266 13.90 15.70 -1.97
CA ALA A 266 13.75 15.24 -0.58
C ALA A 266 14.05 16.31 0.49
N SER A 267 13.91 17.60 0.16
CA SER A 267 14.07 18.70 1.12
C SER A 267 12.81 19.58 1.25
N ALA A 268 11.63 18.95 1.30
CA ALA A 268 10.39 19.57 1.76
C ALA A 268 9.78 18.72 2.88
#